data_AF-A0A813NHQ1-F1
#
_entry.id   AF-A0A813NHQ1-F1
#
_cell.length_a   1.000
_cell.length_b   1.000
_cell.length_c   1.000
_cell.angle_alpha   90.00
_cell.angle_beta   90.00
_cell.angle_gamma   90.00
#
_symmetry.space_group_name_H-M   'P 1'
#
loop_
_entity.id
_entity.type
_entity.pdbx_description
1 polymer ?
#
loop_
_entity_poly.entity_id
_entity_poly.type
_entity_poly.pdbx_seq_one_letter_code
_entity_poly.pdbx_strand_id
1 'polypeptide(L)'
;MDYHTREIREPLDRIFAYINSDISGDDDDTNSRLTVNNIDEIVLVGGSTRMLKIRELIADYFQKKPNVNIDPDVAVTHGVSIQAGILGGVWPLNVSATEVRTAVEKIHIEI
;
A
#
# COMPACT_ATOMS: atom_id res chain seq x y z
N MET A 1 -11.19 33.56 12.17
CA MET A 1 -11.00 32.16 11.75
C MET A 1 -11.82 31.99 10.48
N ASP A 2 -11.16 31.76 9.35
CA ASP A 2 -11.71 31.99 8.00
C ASP A 2 -12.72 30.90 7.59
N TYR A 3 -13.83 31.29 6.95
CA TYR A 3 -14.96 30.41 6.64
C TYR A 3 -14.56 29.25 5.71
N HIS A 4 -13.64 29.50 4.77
CA HIS A 4 -13.15 28.48 3.83
C HIS A 4 -12.38 27.32 4.49
N THR A 5 -11.87 27.49 5.71
CA THR A 5 -11.16 26.40 6.42
C THR A 5 -12.12 25.43 7.12
N ARG A 6 -13.39 25.83 7.36
CA ARG A 6 -14.37 25.00 8.07
C ARG A 6 -14.98 23.89 7.20
N GLU A 7 -15.18 24.14 5.91
CA GLU A 7 -15.86 23.19 5.01
C GLU A 7 -15.10 21.87 4.81
N ILE A 8 -13.78 21.87 4.96
CA ILE A 8 -12.93 20.69 4.73
C ILE A 8 -12.68 19.91 6.03
N ARG A 9 -12.62 20.60 7.17
CA ARG A 9 -12.25 19.99 8.45
C ARG A 9 -13.37 19.12 9.03
N GLU A 10 -14.61 19.59 9.00
CA GLU A 10 -15.73 18.82 9.56
C GLU A 10 -15.96 17.45 8.90
N PRO A 11 -15.96 17.33 7.56
CA PRO A 11 -16.05 16.02 6.92
C PRO A 11 -14.87 15.11 7.26
N LEU A 12 -13.65 15.66 7.34
CA LEU A 12 -12.46 14.89 7.69
C LEU A 12 -12.50 14.41 9.15
N ASP A 13 -12.89 15.27 10.08
CA ASP A 13 -13.04 14.91 11.49
C ASP A 13 -14.10 13.81 11.67
N ARG A 14 -15.20 13.85 10.90
CA ARG A 14 -16.20 12.77 10.87
C ARG A 14 -15.64 11.46 10.30
N ILE A 15 -14.88 11.53 9.20
CA ILE A 15 -14.25 10.35 8.61
C ILE A 15 -13.24 9.74 9.58
N PHE A 16 -12.41 10.56 10.24
CA PHE A 16 -11.46 10.07 11.23
C PHE A 16 -12.13 9.49 12.46
N ALA A 17 -13.23 10.08 12.93
CA ALA A 17 -14.02 9.52 14.01
C ALA A 17 -14.60 8.13 13.65
N TYR A 18 -15.08 7.97 12.41
CA TYR A 18 -15.58 6.69 11.89
C TYR A 18 -14.47 5.64 11.75
N ILE A 19 -13.29 6.01 11.22
CA ILE A 19 -12.15 5.09 11.13
C ILE A 19 -11.69 4.66 12.53
N ASN A 20 -11.61 5.59 13.48
CA ASN A 20 -11.19 5.28 14.84
C ASN A 20 -12.22 4.43 15.61
N SER A 21 -13.52 4.55 15.34
CA SER A 21 -14.52 3.74 16.04
C SER A 21 -14.37 2.26 15.72
N ASP A 22 -13.97 1.92 14.49
CA ASP A 22 -13.75 0.52 14.08
C ASP A 22 -12.38 -0.01 14.54
N ILE A 23 -11.35 0.84 14.58
CA ILE A 23 -10.03 0.46 15.09
C ILE A 23 -10.03 0.27 16.62
N SER A 24 -10.91 0.97 17.33
CA SER A 24 -11.04 0.88 18.79
C SER A 24 -12.03 -0.19 19.25
N GLY A 25 -12.39 -1.12 18.35
CA GLY A 25 -13.44 -2.12 18.54
C GLY A 25 -13.46 -2.72 19.95
N ASP A 26 -14.62 -2.57 20.61
CA ASP A 26 -14.98 -3.22 21.88
C ASP A 26 -15.41 -4.69 21.64
N ASP A 27 -14.93 -5.30 20.53
CA ASP A 27 -15.15 -6.70 20.18
C ASP A 27 -14.13 -7.57 20.94
N ASP A 28 -14.64 -8.32 21.90
CA ASP A 28 -13.88 -9.14 22.84
C ASP A 28 -13.11 -10.29 22.18
N ASP A 29 -13.44 -10.64 20.93
CA ASP A 29 -12.80 -11.73 20.17
C ASP A 29 -11.69 -11.28 19.20
N THR A 30 -11.53 -9.97 18.96
CA THR A 30 -10.53 -9.45 18.01
C THR A 30 -9.45 -8.60 18.71
N ASN A 31 -8.26 -9.17 18.88
CA ASN A 31 -7.09 -8.55 19.53
C ASN A 31 -6.45 -7.38 18.73
N SER A 32 -7.23 -6.46 18.19
CA SER A 32 -6.73 -5.33 17.41
C SER A 32 -7.09 -3.99 18.04
N ARG A 33 -6.69 -3.79 19.31
CA ARG A 33 -6.62 -2.45 19.91
C ARG A 33 -5.43 -1.68 19.33
N LEU A 34 -5.51 -1.29 18.06
CA LEU A 34 -4.45 -0.53 17.42
C LEU A 34 -4.59 0.94 17.81
N THR A 35 -3.57 1.49 18.44
CA THR A 35 -3.51 2.94 18.71
C THR A 35 -2.77 3.65 17.58
N VAL A 36 -2.92 4.97 17.48
CA VAL A 36 -2.15 5.81 16.53
C VAL A 36 -0.64 5.55 16.63
N ASN A 37 -0.15 5.22 17.83
CA ASN A 37 1.26 4.91 18.06
C ASN A 37 1.72 3.59 17.42
N ASN A 38 0.80 2.66 17.15
CA ASN A 38 1.10 1.35 16.55
C ASN A 38 1.22 1.39 15.03
N ILE A 39 1.01 2.54 14.39
CA ILE A 39 1.08 2.68 12.92
C ILE A 39 2.53 2.83 12.50
N ASP A 40 3.11 1.87 11.78
CA ASP A 40 4.50 1.96 11.32
C ASP A 40 4.67 2.96 10.17
N GLU A 41 3.78 2.92 9.20
CA GLU A 41 3.86 3.72 7.98
C GLU A 41 2.47 4.21 7.53
N ILE A 42 2.44 5.42 6.95
CA ILE A 42 1.23 6.00 6.38
C ILE A 42 1.42 6.08 4.87
N VAL A 43 0.59 5.35 4.11
CA VAL A 43 0.60 5.39 2.65
C VAL A 43 -0.68 6.05 2.16
N LEU A 44 -0.53 7.06 1.28
CA LEU A 44 -1.66 7.76 0.69
C LEU A 44 -1.95 7.23 -0.71
N VAL A 45 -3.21 6.90 -0.98
CA VAL A 45 -3.66 6.33 -2.26
C VAL A 45 -4.83 7.14 -2.81
N GLY A 46 -4.87 7.32 -4.13
CA GLY A 46 -5.90 8.09 -4.83
C GLY A 46 -5.53 9.56 -5.09
N GLY A 47 -6.00 10.11 -6.20
CA GLY A 47 -5.57 11.42 -6.71
C GLY A 47 -5.87 12.62 -5.79
N SER A 48 -6.92 12.55 -4.97
CA SER A 48 -7.25 13.61 -4.00
C SER A 48 -6.15 13.80 -2.94
N THR A 49 -5.39 12.75 -2.64
CA THR A 49 -4.29 12.80 -1.66
C THR A 49 -3.05 13.57 -2.13
N ARG A 50 -3.04 14.03 -3.40
CA ARG A 50 -2.02 14.95 -3.93
C ARG A 50 -2.17 16.37 -3.36
N MET A 51 -3.33 16.71 -2.79
CA MET A 51 -3.56 18.02 -2.18
C MET A 51 -2.68 18.20 -0.93
N LEU A 52 -1.83 19.24 -0.92
CA LEU A 52 -0.89 19.48 0.18
C LEU A 52 -1.60 19.59 1.53
N LYS A 53 -2.79 20.20 1.54
CA LYS A 53 -3.55 20.39 2.78
C LYS A 53 -3.98 19.07 3.43
N ILE A 54 -4.33 18.06 2.62
CA ILE A 54 -4.70 16.74 3.13
C ILE A 54 -3.48 16.06 3.74
N ARG A 55 -2.31 16.18 3.13
CA ARG A 55 -1.06 15.62 3.64
C ARG A 55 -0.66 16.23 4.99
N GLU A 56 -0.81 17.54 5.13
CA GLU A 56 -0.60 18.24 6.40
C GLU A 56 -1.56 17.74 7.49
N LEU A 57 -2.86 17.68 7.18
CA LEU A 57 -3.87 17.25 8.15
C LEU A 57 -3.66 15.80 8.62
N ILE A 58 -3.30 14.91 7.70
CA ILE A 58 -2.95 13.52 8.01
C ILE A 58 -1.68 13.46 8.88
N ALA A 59 -0.67 14.26 8.54
CA ALA A 59 0.57 14.30 9.31
C ALA A 59 0.35 14.84 10.74
N ASP A 60 -0.48 15.88 10.89
CA ASP A 60 -0.86 16.45 12.18
C ASP A 60 -1.70 15.47 13.00
N TYR A 61 -2.58 14.70 12.36
CA TYR A 61 -3.45 13.76 13.04
C TYR A 61 -2.68 12.53 13.57
N PHE A 62 -1.88 11.89 12.72
CA PHE A 62 -1.14 10.68 13.08
C PHE A 62 0.24 10.97 13.68
N GLN A 63 0.63 12.25 13.76
CA GLN A 63 1.95 12.69 14.24
C GLN A 63 3.12 12.04 13.49
N LYS A 64 2.88 11.61 12.24
CA LYS A 64 3.84 10.91 11.37
C LYS A 64 3.68 11.39 9.93
N LYS A 65 4.80 11.54 9.23
CA LYS A 65 4.78 11.98 7.83
C LYS A 65 4.32 10.85 6.91
N PRO A 66 3.39 11.11 5.98
CA PRO A 66 3.03 10.14 4.95
C PRO A 66 4.21 9.79 4.04
N ASN A 67 4.32 8.52 3.69
CA ASN A 67 5.23 8.02 2.68
C ASN A 67 4.78 8.50 1.30
N VAL A 68 5.71 9.08 0.55
CA VAL A 68 5.52 9.60 -0.81
C VAL A 68 6.31 8.84 -1.87
N ASN A 69 6.98 7.74 -1.49
CA ASN A 69 7.73 6.89 -2.40
C ASN A 69 6.82 6.02 -3.28
N ILE A 70 5.53 5.93 -2.95
CA ILE A 70 4.52 5.20 -3.70
C ILE A 70 3.71 6.19 -4.52
N ASP A 71 3.57 5.92 -5.81
CA ASP A 71 2.68 6.69 -6.67
C ASP A 71 1.21 6.33 -6.35
N PRO A 72 0.41 7.30 -5.87
CA PRO A 72 -0.95 7.06 -5.40
C PRO A 72 -1.92 6.60 -6.49
N ASP A 73 -1.61 6.82 -7.77
CA ASP A 73 -2.51 6.51 -8.88
C ASP A 73 -2.31 5.08 -9.41
N VAL A 74 -1.12 4.50 -9.23
CA VAL A 74 -0.80 3.15 -9.71
C VAL A 74 -0.67 2.11 -8.60
N ALA A 75 -0.60 2.54 -7.33
CA ALA A 75 -0.48 1.64 -6.17
C ALA A 75 -1.54 0.52 -6.18
N VAL A 76 -2.80 0.89 -6.45
CA VAL A 76 -3.93 -0.06 -6.51
C VAL A 76 -3.74 -1.01 -7.68
N THR A 77 -3.43 -0.51 -8.87
CA THR A 77 -3.27 -1.32 -10.08
C THR A 77 -2.16 -2.35 -9.93
N HIS A 78 -1.03 -1.97 -9.32
CA HIS A 78 0.05 -2.91 -9.04
C HIS A 78 -0.39 -4.01 -8.07
N GLY A 79 -1.08 -3.66 -6.98
CA GLY A 79 -1.60 -4.64 -6.01
C GLY A 79 -2.59 -5.62 -6.66
N VAL A 80 -3.51 -5.10 -7.46
CA VAL A 80 -4.48 -5.92 -8.22
C VAL A 80 -3.78 -6.85 -9.21
N SER A 81 -2.75 -6.37 -9.90
CA SER A 81 -1.99 -7.18 -10.87
C SER A 81 -1.29 -8.36 -10.21
N ILE A 82 -0.67 -8.12 -9.04
CA ILE A 82 -0.06 -9.18 -8.23
C ILE A 82 -1.13 -10.16 -7.76
N GLN A 83 -2.26 -9.66 -7.24
CA GLN A 83 -3.36 -10.51 -6.78
C GLN A 83 -3.94 -11.38 -7.90
N ALA A 84 -4.09 -10.81 -9.11
CA ALA A 84 -4.54 -11.54 -10.28
C ALA A 84 -3.53 -12.62 -10.70
N GLY A 85 -2.22 -12.35 -10.61
CA GLY A 85 -1.16 -13.34 -10.87
C GLY A 85 -1.18 -14.50 -9.87
N ILE A 86 -1.43 -14.22 -8.59
CA ILE A 86 -1.57 -15.23 -7.53
C ILE A 86 -2.81 -16.10 -7.80
N LEU A 87 -3.97 -15.48 -8.05
CA LEU A 87 -5.22 -16.21 -8.33
C LEU A 87 -5.15 -17.00 -9.64
N GLY A 88 -4.42 -16.50 -10.63
CA GLY A 88 -4.18 -17.18 -11.90
C GLY A 88 -3.16 -18.32 -11.83
N GLY A 89 -2.53 -18.56 -10.67
CA GLY A 89 -1.49 -19.58 -10.50
C GLY A 89 -0.22 -19.31 -11.29
N VAL A 90 -0.05 -18.07 -11.79
CA VAL A 90 1.11 -17.63 -12.58
C VAL A 90 2.23 -17.12 -11.67
N TRP A 91 1.89 -16.78 -10.42
CA TRP A 91 2.81 -16.33 -9.40
C TRP A 91 2.85 -17.30 -8.21
N PRO A 92 4.05 -17.61 -7.65
CA PRO A 92 5.37 -17.18 -8.09
C PRO A 92 5.77 -17.86 -9.42
N LEU A 93 6.58 -17.16 -10.23
CA LEU A 93 7.07 -17.69 -11.50
C LEU A 93 7.89 -18.97 -11.26
N ASN A 94 7.36 -20.11 -11.72
CA ASN A 94 8.09 -21.37 -11.69
C ASN A 94 9.05 -21.43 -12.88
N VAL A 95 10.34 -21.28 -12.62
CA VAL A 95 11.38 -21.37 -13.65
C VAL A 95 11.78 -22.84 -13.82
N SER A 96 11.37 -23.46 -14.93
CA SER A 96 11.91 -24.76 -15.32
C SER A 96 13.04 -24.53 -16.30
N ALA A 97 14.25 -24.92 -15.92
CA ALA A 97 15.38 -24.97 -16.85
C ALA A 97 15.16 -26.14 -17.82
N THR A 98 14.75 -25.85 -19.05
CA THR A 98 14.79 -26.83 -20.12
C THR A 98 16.16 -26.71 -20.79
N GLU A 99 17.05 -27.69 -20.59
CA GLU A 99 18.27 -27.77 -21.38
C GLU A 99 17.88 -27.97 -22.84
N VAL A 100 18.11 -26.94 -23.65
CA VAL A 100 18.03 -27.07 -25.11
C VAL A 100 19.23 -27.91 -25.53
N ARG A 101 18.98 -29.15 -25.97
CA ARG A 101 20.03 -30.01 -26.55
C ARG A 101 20.53 -29.36 -27.84
N THR A 102 21.58 -28.57 -27.75
CA THR A 102 22.31 -28.09 -28.92
C THR A 102 23.13 -29.25 -29.48
N ALA A 103 22.93 -29.57 -30.76
CA ALA A 103 23.65 -30.61 -31.50
C ALA A 103 25.08 -30.17 -31.89
N VAL A 104 25.83 -29.59 -30.96
CA VAL A 104 27.23 -29.25 -31.17
C VAL A 104 28.06 -30.22 -30.35
N GLU A 105 28.67 -31.19 -31.04
CA GLU A 105 29.71 -32.02 -30.46
C GLU A 105 30.84 -31.10 -29.98
N LYS A 106 31.09 -31.09 -28.67
CA LYS A 106 32.25 -30.40 -28.12
C LYS A 106 33.50 -31.11 -28.63
N ILE A 107 34.23 -30.47 -29.54
CA ILE A 107 35.55 -30.94 -29.97
C ILE A 107 36.49 -30.77 -28.78
N HIS A 108 36.84 -31.88 -28.14
CA HIS A 108 37.85 -31.91 -27.09
C HIS A 108 39.22 -31.88 -27.78
N ILE A 109 39.95 -30.79 -27.63
CA ILE A 109 41.33 -30.67 -28.10
C ILE A 109 42.22 -30.87 -26.88
N GLU A 110 42.89 -32.03 -26.82
CA GLU A 110 44.01 -32.20 -25.89
C GLU A 110 45.22 -31.42 -26.45
N ILE A 111 45.82 -30.59 -25.61
CA ILE A 111 47.08 -29.87 -25.86
C ILE A 111 48.19 -30.62 -25.13
#